data_AF-A0A820AY67-F1
#
_entry.id   AF-A0A820AY67-F1
#
_cell.length_a   1.000
_cell.length_b   1.000
_cell.length_c   1.000
_cell.angle_alpha   90.00
_cell.angle_beta   90.00
_cell.angle_gamma   90.00
#
_symmetry.space_group_name_H-M   'P 1'
#
loop_
_entity.id
_entity.type
_entity.pdbx_description
1 polymer ?
#
loop_
_entity_poly.entity_id
_entity_poly.type
_entity_poly.pdbx_seq_one_letter_code
_entity_poly.pdbx_strand_id
1 'polypeptide(L)'
;GTDAAQTKWKNNPEILVTLLGNELRKLHDKIDINNCPFDMRLIHKFQEASYQLKTRKITEINSSDNDLLDQLISIAPKEDLVFTHGDYCLPNIIIDDQQCSVNAFVDLGRAGIADRYYDLALGLRSIQFNLGQGYDQIFLNAYGLFSNIDENKIDFYQKLDNLL
;
A
#
# COMPACT_ATOMS: atom_id res chain seq x y z
N GLY A 1 6.74 21.10 -1.97
CA GLY A 1 5.90 20.17 -2.73
C GLY A 1 4.50 20.14 -2.15
N THR A 2 3.56 19.53 -2.87
CA THR A 2 2.20 19.28 -2.37
C THR A 2 1.90 17.79 -2.41
N ASP A 3 0.90 17.35 -1.66
CA ASP A 3 0.45 15.96 -1.74
C ASP A 3 -0.09 15.62 -3.15
N ALA A 4 -0.02 14.33 -3.49
CA ALA A 4 -0.41 13.81 -4.80
C ALA A 4 -1.93 13.80 -5.04
N ALA A 5 -2.75 14.03 -4.00
CA ALA A 5 -4.20 14.07 -4.11
C ALA A 5 -4.76 15.46 -4.48
N GLN A 6 -3.91 16.48 -4.59
CA GLN A 6 -4.31 17.83 -5.02
C GLN A 6 -4.80 17.87 -6.48
N THR A 7 -5.76 18.75 -6.77
CA THR A 7 -6.45 18.87 -8.08
C THR A 7 -5.50 19.00 -9.26
N LYS A 8 -4.39 19.74 -9.12
CA LYS A 8 -3.42 19.93 -10.22
C LYS A 8 -2.80 18.62 -10.71
N TRP A 9 -2.59 17.66 -9.81
CA TRP A 9 -2.04 16.33 -10.14
C TRP A 9 -3.13 15.40 -10.67
N LYS A 10 -4.34 15.52 -10.13
CA LYS A 10 -5.54 14.80 -10.64
C LYS A 10 -5.87 15.15 -12.09
N ASN A 11 -5.52 16.35 -12.55
CA ASN A 11 -5.68 16.77 -13.94
C ASN A 11 -4.61 16.20 -14.89
N ASN A 12 -3.57 15.54 -14.36
CA ASN A 12 -2.53 14.88 -15.14
C ASN A 12 -2.31 13.43 -14.65
N PRO A 13 -3.36 12.59 -14.68
CA PRO A 13 -3.38 11.32 -13.96
C PRO A 13 -2.37 10.31 -14.49
N GLU A 14 -2.10 10.27 -15.80
CA GLU A 14 -1.09 9.37 -16.39
C GLU A 14 0.33 9.69 -15.93
N ILE A 15 0.69 10.98 -15.89
CA ILE A 15 1.98 11.46 -15.38
C ILE A 15 2.11 11.10 -13.90
N LEU A 16 1.04 11.38 -13.14
CA LEU A 16 0.98 11.11 -11.72
C LEU A 16 1.24 9.63 -11.43
N VAL A 17 0.44 8.71 -11.98
CA VAL A 17 0.58 7.28 -11.67
C VAL A 17 1.87 6.68 -12.20
N THR A 18 2.43 7.22 -13.29
CA THR A 18 3.76 6.84 -13.77
C THR A 18 4.83 7.22 -12.74
N LEU A 19 4.76 8.44 -12.20
CA LEU A 19 5.67 8.90 -11.16
C LEU A 19 5.55 8.03 -9.90
N LEU A 20 4.32 7.77 -9.43
CA LEU A 20 4.08 6.94 -8.24
C LEU A 20 4.64 5.53 -8.42
N GLY A 21 4.40 4.87 -9.56
CA GLY A 21 4.91 3.52 -9.81
C GLY A 21 6.45 3.47 -9.81
N ASN A 22 7.09 4.43 -10.46
CA ASN A 22 8.56 4.54 -10.51
C ASN A 22 9.16 4.76 -9.11
N GLU A 23 8.55 5.63 -8.30
CA GLU A 23 9.07 6.00 -6.98
C GLU A 23 8.84 4.89 -5.95
N LEU A 24 7.71 4.18 -6.02
CA LEU A 24 7.51 2.98 -5.22
C LEU A 24 8.54 1.89 -5.57
N ARG A 25 8.83 1.72 -6.87
CA ARG A 25 9.86 0.76 -7.29
C ARG A 25 11.24 1.12 -6.76
N LYS A 26 11.61 2.40 -6.80
CA LYS A 26 12.86 2.90 -6.21
C LYS A 26 12.91 2.64 -4.70
N LEU A 27 11.83 2.93 -3.97
CA LEU A 27 11.74 2.70 -2.53
C LEU A 27 12.06 1.23 -2.19
N HIS A 28 11.39 0.31 -2.88
CA HIS A 28 11.52 -1.13 -2.65
C HIS A 28 12.89 -1.70 -3.06
N ASP A 29 13.49 -1.18 -4.13
CA ASP A 29 14.76 -1.70 -4.66
C ASP A 29 16.00 -1.09 -3.97
N LYS A 30 15.89 0.14 -3.45
CA LYS A 30 17.07 0.92 -3.00
C LYS A 30 17.29 0.89 -1.49
N ILE A 31 16.25 0.65 -0.70
CA ILE A 31 16.40 0.61 0.76
C ILE A 31 16.76 -0.81 1.18
N ASP A 32 17.96 -0.97 1.76
CA ASP A 32 18.39 -2.24 2.32
C ASP A 32 17.61 -2.56 3.61
N ILE A 33 17.02 -3.74 3.66
CA ILE A 33 16.26 -4.24 4.79
C ILE A 33 17.11 -4.96 5.85
N ASN A 34 18.37 -5.31 5.55
CA ASN A 34 19.19 -6.14 6.43
C ASN A 34 19.38 -5.56 7.85
N ASN A 35 19.38 -4.22 7.96
CA ASN A 35 19.52 -3.50 9.23
C ASN A 35 18.28 -2.68 9.60
N CYS A 36 17.14 -2.94 8.95
CA CYS A 36 15.90 -2.23 9.27
C CYS A 36 15.36 -2.75 10.61
N PRO A 37 15.15 -1.88 11.63
CA PRO A 37 14.65 -2.32 12.93
C PRO A 37 13.13 -2.52 12.97
N PHE A 38 12.43 -2.17 11.88
CA PHE A 38 10.98 -2.19 11.80
C PHE A 38 10.50 -3.44 11.05
N ASP A 39 9.95 -4.38 11.78
CA ASP A 39 9.38 -5.61 11.25
C ASP A 39 7.87 -5.46 11.10
N MET A 40 7.41 -5.38 9.86
CA MET A 40 5.99 -5.18 9.50
C MET A 40 5.44 -6.36 8.70
N ARG A 41 6.07 -7.54 8.87
CA ARG A 41 5.65 -8.79 8.22
C ARG A 41 4.22 -9.15 8.57
N LEU A 42 3.63 -10.00 7.73
CA LEU A 42 2.23 -10.38 7.77
C LEU A 42 1.77 -10.89 9.15
N ILE A 43 2.66 -11.57 9.89
CA ILE A 43 2.38 -12.03 11.26
C ILE A 43 2.02 -10.87 12.21
N HIS A 44 2.70 -9.73 12.11
CA HIS A 44 2.44 -8.56 12.94
C HIS A 44 1.13 -7.88 12.54
N LYS A 45 0.82 -7.85 11.24
CA LYS A 45 -0.48 -7.35 10.75
C LYS A 45 -1.63 -8.22 11.26
N PHE A 46 -1.50 -9.54 11.27
CA PHE A 46 -2.53 -10.41 11.86
C PHE A 46 -2.69 -10.21 13.37
N GLN A 47 -1.59 -10.00 14.10
CA GLN A 47 -1.65 -9.66 15.53
C GLN A 47 -2.38 -8.34 15.77
N GLU A 48 -2.06 -7.31 14.97
CA GLU A 48 -2.72 -6.00 15.02
C GLU A 48 -4.21 -6.12 14.70
N ALA A 49 -4.58 -6.76 13.58
CA ALA A 49 -5.98 -6.99 13.20
C ALA A 49 -6.75 -7.76 14.29
N SER A 50 -6.15 -8.80 14.86
CA SER A 50 -6.76 -9.55 15.97
C SER A 50 -6.99 -8.67 17.21
N TYR A 51 -6.04 -7.79 17.53
CA TYR A 51 -6.17 -6.83 18.62
C TYR A 51 -7.29 -5.82 18.34
N GLN A 52 -7.30 -5.21 17.15
CA GLN A 52 -8.33 -4.25 16.74
C GLN A 52 -9.73 -4.86 16.75
N LEU A 53 -9.91 -6.09 16.27
CA LEU A 53 -11.22 -6.74 16.31
C LEU A 53 -11.68 -7.05 17.73
N LYS A 54 -10.76 -7.41 18.64
CA LYS A 54 -11.10 -7.61 20.05
C LYS A 54 -11.51 -6.31 20.73
N THR A 55 -10.86 -5.19 20.42
CA THR A 55 -11.20 -3.88 20.98
C THR A 55 -12.48 -3.31 20.36
N ARG A 56 -12.69 -3.43 19.04
CA ARG A 56 -13.92 -3.05 18.32
C ARG A 56 -15.15 -3.81 18.83
N LYS A 57 -15.02 -5.09 19.20
CA LYS A 57 -16.10 -5.88 19.81
C LYS A 57 -16.61 -5.33 21.15
N ILE A 58 -15.84 -4.49 21.84
CA ILE A 58 -16.30 -3.80 23.06
C ILE A 58 -17.32 -2.69 22.70
N THR A 59 -17.31 -2.19 21.46
CA THR A 59 -18.19 -1.12 20.99
C THR A 59 -19.31 -1.60 20.06
N GLU A 60 -19.10 -2.57 19.16
CA GLU A 60 -20.13 -3.14 18.26
C GLU A 60 -19.78 -4.60 17.86
N ILE A 61 -20.76 -5.51 17.81
CA ILE A 61 -20.53 -6.93 17.46
C ILE A 61 -20.59 -7.10 15.94
N ASN A 62 -19.43 -7.20 15.27
CA ASN A 62 -19.34 -7.65 13.86
C ASN A 62 -18.70 -9.05 13.80
N SER A 63 -19.52 -10.09 13.60
CA SER A 63 -19.04 -11.46 13.42
C SER A 63 -18.28 -11.67 12.11
N SER A 64 -18.68 -10.97 11.04
CA SER A 64 -18.10 -11.08 9.69
C SER A 64 -16.60 -10.80 9.61
N ASP A 65 -16.10 -9.87 10.42
CA ASP A 65 -14.70 -9.45 10.36
C ASP A 65 -13.76 -10.49 10.97
N ASN A 66 -14.27 -11.28 11.92
CA ASN A 66 -13.50 -12.40 12.50
C ASN A 66 -13.41 -13.54 11.51
N ASP A 67 -14.52 -13.87 10.85
CA ASP A 67 -14.53 -14.88 9.79
C ASP A 67 -13.59 -14.47 8.64
N LEU A 68 -13.55 -13.18 8.29
CA LEU A 68 -12.60 -12.65 7.30
C LEU A 68 -11.15 -12.79 7.78
N LEU A 69 -10.84 -12.43 9.02
CA LEU A 69 -9.48 -12.57 9.55
C LEU A 69 -9.02 -14.05 9.54
N ASP A 70 -9.88 -14.97 9.99
CA ASP A 70 -9.58 -16.41 9.98
C ASP A 70 -9.37 -16.94 8.56
N GLN A 71 -10.19 -16.50 7.59
CA GLN A 71 -9.99 -16.80 6.18
C GLN A 71 -8.65 -16.28 5.67
N LEU A 72 -8.32 -15.00 5.92
CA LEU A 72 -7.05 -14.40 5.49
C LEU A 72 -5.84 -15.14 6.09
N ILE A 73 -5.88 -15.50 7.36
CA ILE A 73 -4.83 -16.31 7.99
C ILE A 73 -4.65 -17.65 7.26
N SER A 74 -5.75 -18.30 6.87
CA SER A 74 -5.71 -19.62 6.21
C SER A 74 -5.14 -19.59 4.78
N ILE A 75 -5.22 -18.45 4.09
CA ILE A 75 -4.76 -18.27 2.70
C ILE A 75 -3.52 -17.36 2.60
N ALA A 76 -2.87 -17.07 3.73
CA ALA A 76 -1.74 -16.16 3.83
C ALA A 76 -0.69 -16.45 2.74
N PRO A 77 -0.37 -15.48 1.87
CA PRO A 77 0.55 -15.72 0.77
C PRO A 77 1.99 -15.72 1.27
N LYS A 78 2.89 -16.30 0.46
CA LYS A 78 4.34 -16.18 0.71
C LYS A 78 4.79 -14.74 0.51
N GLU A 79 5.53 -14.19 1.47
CA GLU A 79 6.00 -12.81 1.42
C GLU A 79 7.22 -12.61 0.49
N ASP A 80 7.20 -11.54 -0.30
CA ASP A 80 8.36 -10.99 -1.02
C ASP A 80 8.81 -9.69 -0.33
N LEU A 81 9.76 -9.85 0.61
CA LEU A 81 10.10 -8.83 1.59
C LEU A 81 10.95 -7.70 1.01
N VAL A 82 10.47 -6.48 1.20
CA VAL A 82 11.14 -5.21 0.87
C VAL A 82 10.88 -4.20 1.99
N PHE A 83 11.55 -3.05 1.94
CA PHE A 83 11.12 -1.92 2.74
C PHE A 83 9.84 -1.33 2.13
N THR A 84 8.79 -1.25 2.93
CA THR A 84 7.49 -0.69 2.54
C THR A 84 7.20 0.59 3.31
N HIS A 85 6.44 1.49 2.69
CA HIS A 85 5.85 2.66 3.33
C HIS A 85 4.78 2.26 4.35
N GLY A 86 3.98 1.24 4.05
CA GLY A 86 2.92 0.73 4.91
C GLY A 86 1.61 1.53 4.87
N ASP A 87 1.57 2.62 4.10
CA ASP A 87 0.37 3.39 3.76
C ASP A 87 0.60 4.20 2.48
N TYR A 88 0.99 3.49 1.41
CA TYR A 88 1.35 4.11 0.13
C TYR A 88 0.12 4.64 -0.62
N CYS A 89 -0.46 5.72 -0.13
CA CYS A 89 -1.64 6.39 -0.69
C CYS A 89 -1.28 7.78 -1.23
N LEU A 90 -2.07 8.30 -2.17
CA LEU A 90 -1.80 9.60 -2.81
C LEU A 90 -1.59 10.76 -1.81
N PRO A 91 -2.38 10.92 -0.74
CA PRO A 91 -2.16 11.99 0.24
C PRO A 91 -0.81 11.92 0.96
N ASN A 92 -0.20 10.74 1.03
CA ASN A 92 1.04 10.48 1.78
C ASN A 92 2.31 10.68 0.92
N ILE A 93 2.14 11.11 -0.33
CA ILE A 93 3.24 11.26 -1.29
C ILE A 93 3.33 12.73 -1.69
N ILE A 94 4.46 13.36 -1.37
CA ILE A 94 4.70 14.77 -1.63
C ILE A 94 5.45 14.93 -2.95
N ILE A 95 4.87 15.64 -3.90
CA ILE A 95 5.44 15.89 -5.23
C ILE A 95 6.03 17.31 -5.27
N ASP A 96 7.22 17.44 -5.87
CA ASP A 96 7.80 18.72 -6.25
C ASP A 96 7.15 19.22 -7.56
N ASP A 97 6.46 20.35 -7.47
CA ASP A 97 5.75 20.98 -8.57
C ASP A 97 6.66 21.46 -9.69
N GLN A 98 7.90 21.82 -9.38
CA GLN A 98 8.84 22.36 -10.36
C GLN A 98 9.56 21.24 -11.13
N GLN A 99 9.84 20.13 -10.44
CA GLN A 99 10.64 19.03 -10.96
C GLN A 99 9.83 17.83 -11.44
N CYS A 100 8.52 17.80 -11.15
CA CYS A 100 7.65 16.65 -11.41
C CYS A 100 8.23 15.34 -10.84
N SER A 101 8.74 15.40 -9.61
CA SER A 101 9.39 14.30 -8.90
C SER A 101 8.78 14.10 -7.51
N VAL A 102 8.86 12.90 -6.95
CA VAL A 102 8.52 12.69 -5.53
C VAL A 102 9.62 13.28 -4.68
N ASN A 103 9.24 14.20 -3.79
CA ASN A 103 10.13 14.89 -2.88
C ASN A 103 10.18 14.22 -1.50
N ALA A 104 9.07 13.65 -1.04
CA ALA A 104 9.00 12.99 0.27
C ALA A 104 7.83 12.00 0.37
N PHE A 105 7.98 11.08 1.32
CA PHE A 105 6.92 10.23 1.86
C PHE A 105 6.58 10.70 3.28
N VAL A 106 5.30 10.74 3.64
CA VAL A 106 4.82 11.13 4.97
C VAL A 106 3.93 10.03 5.54
N ASP A 107 3.67 10.08 6.85
CA ASP A 107 2.91 9.04 7.56
C ASP A 107 3.56 7.65 7.51
N LEU A 108 4.84 7.61 7.92
CA LEU A 108 5.66 6.39 7.97
C LEU A 108 5.44 5.57 9.24
N GLY A 109 4.33 5.79 9.96
CA GLY A 109 4.03 5.06 11.21
C GLY A 109 3.91 3.55 11.00
N ARG A 110 3.62 3.12 9.77
CA ARG A 110 3.46 1.73 9.37
C ARG A 110 4.62 1.20 8.50
N ALA A 111 5.67 2.00 8.32
CA ALA A 111 6.78 1.66 7.44
C ALA A 111 7.68 0.57 8.05
N GLY A 112 8.22 -0.29 7.20
CA GLY A 112 9.12 -1.35 7.63
C GLY A 112 9.18 -2.52 6.64
N ILE A 113 9.78 -3.62 7.09
CA ILE A 113 9.94 -4.83 6.28
C ILE A 113 8.58 -5.50 6.12
N ALA A 114 8.04 -5.56 4.89
CA ALA A 114 6.81 -6.28 4.57
C ALA A 114 6.83 -6.74 3.11
N ASP A 115 5.81 -7.49 2.70
CA ASP A 115 5.61 -7.84 1.29
C ASP A 115 5.37 -6.59 0.44
N ARG A 116 6.07 -6.48 -0.70
CA ARG A 116 5.91 -5.37 -1.67
C ARG A 116 4.46 -5.13 -2.11
N TYR A 117 3.64 -6.18 -2.15
CA TYR A 117 2.25 -6.11 -2.58
C TYR A 117 1.38 -5.36 -1.58
N TYR A 118 1.85 -5.16 -0.34
CA TYR A 118 1.13 -4.34 0.61
C TYR A 118 1.02 -2.89 0.13
N ASP A 119 2.14 -2.25 -0.23
CA ASP A 119 2.10 -0.90 -0.79
C ASP A 119 1.44 -0.84 -2.17
N LEU A 120 1.63 -1.85 -3.03
CA LEU A 120 0.96 -1.90 -4.33
C LEU A 120 -0.57 -1.96 -4.19
N ALA A 121 -1.07 -2.74 -3.24
CA ALA A 121 -2.49 -2.91 -2.96
C ALA A 121 -3.13 -1.59 -2.50
N LEU A 122 -2.46 -0.86 -1.60
CA LEU A 122 -2.92 0.44 -1.10
C LEU A 122 -2.80 1.53 -2.17
N GLY A 123 -1.70 1.54 -2.93
CA GLY A 123 -1.49 2.45 -4.04
C GLY A 123 -2.57 2.33 -5.10
N LEU A 124 -2.88 1.11 -5.55
CA LEU A 124 -3.96 0.84 -6.51
C LEU A 124 -5.32 1.30 -5.99
N ARG A 125 -5.66 0.96 -4.74
CA ARG A 125 -6.91 1.42 -4.11
C ARG A 125 -7.00 2.94 -4.09
N SER A 126 -5.92 3.60 -3.69
CA SER A 126 -5.87 5.07 -3.60
C SER A 126 -5.97 5.72 -4.98
N ILE A 127 -5.34 5.15 -6.00
CA ILE A 127 -5.43 5.61 -7.40
C ILE A 127 -6.87 5.51 -7.88
N GLN A 128 -7.50 4.35 -7.73
CA GLN A 128 -8.87 4.13 -8.16
C GLN A 128 -9.85 5.07 -7.46
N PHE A 129 -9.67 5.31 -6.15
CA PHE A 129 -10.50 6.22 -5.37
C PHE A 129 -10.36 7.69 -5.83
N ASN A 130 -9.14 8.14 -6.10
CA ASN A 130 -8.87 9.55 -6.38
C ASN A 130 -8.97 9.95 -7.86
N LEU A 131 -8.68 9.02 -8.77
CA LEU A 131 -8.55 9.27 -10.21
C LEU A 131 -9.60 8.52 -11.03
N GLY A 132 -10.24 7.49 -10.46
CA GLY A 132 -11.14 6.60 -11.17
C GLY A 132 -10.42 5.41 -11.82
N GLN A 133 -11.16 4.66 -12.64
CA GLN A 133 -10.65 3.47 -13.33
C GLN A 133 -9.75 3.83 -14.52
N GLY A 134 -8.85 2.91 -14.89
CA GLY A 134 -8.04 2.99 -16.12
C GLY A 134 -6.57 3.38 -15.92
N TYR A 135 -6.18 3.76 -14.71
CA TYR A 135 -4.80 4.18 -14.40
C TYR A 135 -3.95 3.10 -13.73
N ASP A 136 -4.58 2.04 -13.22
CA ASP A 136 -3.94 0.90 -12.56
C ASP A 136 -2.83 0.32 -13.43
N GLN A 137 -3.11 0.23 -14.74
CA GLN A 137 -2.18 -0.41 -15.64
C GLN A 137 -0.90 0.37 -15.86
N ILE A 138 -1.03 1.70 -15.91
CA ILE A 138 0.09 2.62 -16.09
C ILE A 138 0.97 2.60 -14.83
N PHE A 139 0.35 2.62 -13.64
CA PHE A 139 1.04 2.45 -12.36
C PHE A 139 1.84 1.15 -12.28
N LEU A 140 1.19 0.02 -12.57
CA LEU A 140 1.83 -1.31 -12.52
C LEU A 140 2.95 -1.47 -13.56
N ASN A 141 2.77 -0.86 -14.74
CA ASN A 141 3.80 -0.84 -15.78
C ASN A 141 5.01 -0.01 -15.34
N ALA A 142 4.79 1.18 -14.77
CA ALA A 142 5.87 2.02 -14.24
C ALA A 142 6.62 1.35 -13.07
N TYR A 143 5.90 0.63 -12.21
CA TYR A 143 6.52 -0.18 -11.16
C TYR A 143 7.34 -1.37 -11.72
N GLY A 144 6.94 -1.88 -12.89
CA GLY A 144 7.60 -2.99 -13.58
C GLY A 144 7.01 -4.37 -13.27
N LEU A 145 5.72 -4.46 -12.91
CA LEU A 145 5.01 -5.71 -12.64
C LEU A 145 3.81 -6.00 -13.57
N PHE A 146 3.61 -5.22 -14.64
CA PHE A 146 2.45 -5.39 -15.52
C PHE A 146 2.13 -6.86 -15.88
N SER A 147 3.09 -7.61 -16.42
CA SER A 147 2.84 -8.97 -16.91
C SER A 147 2.84 -10.06 -15.84
N ASN A 148 3.25 -9.75 -14.60
CA ASN A 148 3.48 -10.74 -13.54
C ASN A 148 2.76 -10.37 -12.24
N ILE A 149 1.72 -9.54 -12.31
CA ILE A 149 0.97 -9.14 -11.12
C ILE A 149 0.23 -10.35 -10.53
N ASP A 150 0.25 -10.44 -9.20
CA ASP A 150 -0.52 -11.43 -8.45
C ASP A 150 -1.76 -10.72 -7.88
N GLU A 151 -2.88 -10.83 -8.61
CA GLU A 151 -4.13 -10.18 -8.24
C GLU A 151 -4.68 -10.70 -6.90
N ASN A 152 -4.41 -11.97 -6.55
CA ASN A 152 -4.85 -12.54 -5.28
C ASN A 152 -4.14 -11.85 -4.12
N LYS A 153 -2.85 -11.53 -4.25
CA LYS A 153 -2.13 -10.73 -3.25
C LYS A 153 -2.70 -9.32 -3.12
N ILE A 154 -3.05 -8.68 -4.23
CA ILE A 154 -3.65 -7.33 -4.20
C ILE A 154 -4.97 -7.36 -3.41
N ASP A 155 -5.89 -8.26 -3.75
CA ASP A 155 -7.17 -8.42 -3.05
C ASP A 155 -6.96 -8.79 -1.57
N PHE A 156 -6.03 -9.71 -1.30
CA PHE A 156 -5.66 -10.13 0.05
C PHE A 156 -5.23 -8.95 0.93
N TYR A 157 -4.26 -8.15 0.47
CA TYR A 157 -3.72 -7.04 1.26
C TYR A 157 -4.72 -5.89 1.40
N GLN A 158 -5.57 -5.67 0.39
CA GLN A 158 -6.69 -4.74 0.50
C GLN A 158 -7.68 -5.19 1.59
N LYS A 159 -8.10 -6.46 1.60
CA LYS A 159 -9.00 -6.99 2.64
C LYS A 159 -8.39 -6.94 4.03
N LEU A 160 -7.11 -7.30 4.15
CA LEU A 160 -6.39 -7.25 5.42
C LEU A 160 -6.33 -5.81 5.96
N ASP A 161 -6.04 -4.83 5.10
CA ASP A 161 -5.94 -3.43 5.53
C ASP A 161 -7.25 -2.86 6.10
N ASN A 162 -8.42 -3.35 5.66
CA ASN A 162 -9.70 -2.97 6.24
C ASN A 162 -9.89 -3.43 7.69
N LEU A 163 -9.09 -4.40 8.15
CA LEU A 163 -9.13 -4.94 9.51
C LEU A 163 -8.15 -4.26 10.46
N LEU A 164 -7.23 -3.44 9.92
CA LEU A 164 -6.25 -2.67 10.68
C LEU A 164 -6.86 -1.34 11.15
#